data_AF-A0A4Y9J709-F1
#
_entry.id   AF-A0A4Y9J709-F1
#
_cell.length_a   1.000
_cell.length_b   1.000
_cell.length_c   1.000
_cell.angle_alpha   90.00
_cell.angle_beta   90.00
_cell.angle_gamma   90.00
#
_symmetry.space_group_name_H-M   'P 1'
#
loop_
_entity.id
_entity.type
_entity.pdbx_description
1 polymer ?
#
loop_
_entity_poly.entity_id
_entity_poly.type
_entity_poly.pdbx_seq_one_letter_code
_entity_poly.pdbx_strand_id
1 'polypeptide(L)'
;MDSQELYEQLEVVEKSSALIGVTIQNMKDTIHKLIDENSSLKIENAHLREKLDALELVDKELDTKHAQKYGLSNLEHLYDSGVHICHNFYGIQRDEVCLLCESLLSQGED
;
A
#
# COMPACT_ATOMS: atom_id res chain seq x y z
N MET A 1 -5.56 6.26 70.53
CA MET A 1 -4.78 5.66 69.43
C MET A 1 -3.50 5.18 70.07
N ASP A 2 -3.28 3.88 70.03
CA ASP A 2 -2.09 3.27 70.63
C ASP A 2 -0.88 3.58 69.74
N SER A 3 0.24 4.01 70.31
CA SER A 3 1.44 4.37 69.51
C SER A 3 1.91 3.20 68.67
N GLN A 4 1.68 1.97 69.12
CA GLN A 4 2.01 0.74 68.39
C GLN A 4 1.22 0.59 67.08
N GLU A 5 -0.06 0.94 67.09
CA GLU A 5 -0.94 0.88 65.91
C GLU A 5 -0.50 1.88 64.82
N LEU A 6 -0.02 3.06 65.23
CA LEU A 6 0.52 4.05 64.29
C LEU A 6 1.83 3.58 63.63
N TYR A 7 2.68 2.86 64.36
CA TYR A 7 3.91 2.29 63.79
C TYR A 7 3.61 1.18 62.79
N GLU A 8 2.64 0.30 63.07
CA GLU A 8 2.22 -0.73 62.12
C GLU A 8 1.62 -0.12 60.84
N GLN A 9 0.79 0.92 60.96
CA GLN A 9 0.27 1.65 59.80
C GLN A 9 1.38 2.31 58.98
N LEU A 10 2.39 2.89 59.63
CA LEU A 10 3.54 3.47 58.94
C LEU A 10 4.35 2.42 58.18
N GLU A 11 4.56 1.24 58.77
CA GLU A 11 5.27 0.13 58.12
C GLU A 11 4.53 -0.38 56.87
N VAL A 12 3.19 -0.44 56.92
CA VAL A 12 2.37 -0.79 55.75
C VAL A 12 2.52 0.26 54.64
N VAL A 13 2.49 1.55 55.00
CA VAL A 13 2.68 2.64 54.03
C VAL A 13 4.08 2.58 53.40
N GLU A 14 5.13 2.34 54.20
CA GLU A 14 6.50 2.19 53.70
C GLU A 14 6.61 1.05 52.68
N LYS A 15 6.08 -0.14 53.02
CA LYS A 15 6.05 -1.29 52.10
C LYS A 15 5.29 -0.98 50.82
N SER A 16 4.15 -0.29 50.92
CA SER A 16 3.37 0.13 49.74
C SER A 16 4.14 1.12 48.85
N SER A 17 4.87 2.06 49.46
CA SER A 17 5.69 3.03 48.74
C SER A 17 6.85 2.34 48.00
N ALA A 18 7.48 1.34 48.63
CA ALA A 18 8.51 0.54 47.99
C ALA A 18 7.96 -0.21 46.76
N LEU A 19 6.76 -0.81 46.88
CA LEU A 19 6.10 -1.51 45.77
C LEU A 19 5.72 -0.55 44.61
N ILE A 20 5.25 0.65 44.94
CA ILE A 20 4.96 1.70 43.95
C ILE A 20 6.26 2.09 43.24
N GLY A 21 7.36 2.24 43.97
CA GLY A 21 8.68 2.53 43.39
C GLY A 21 9.12 1.48 42.36
N VAL A 22 8.97 0.19 42.68
CA VAL A 22 9.26 -0.91 41.74
C VAL A 22 8.33 -0.85 40.52
N THR A 23 7.06 -0.56 40.73
CA THR A 23 6.07 -0.43 39.64
C THR A 23 6.46 0.69 38.68
N ILE A 24 6.89 1.84 39.20
CA ILE A 24 7.37 2.97 38.39
C ILE A 24 8.59 2.58 37.56
N GLN A 25 9.54 1.83 38.13
CA GLN A 25 10.71 1.35 37.36
C GLN A 25 10.28 0.43 36.22
N ASN A 26 9.41 -0.55 36.49
CA ASN A 26 8.90 -1.45 35.46
C ASN A 26 8.15 -0.70 34.34
N MET A 27 7.35 0.32 34.70
CA MET A 27 6.67 1.16 33.73
C MET A 27 7.66 1.97 32.88
N LYS A 28 8.70 2.53 33.50
CA LYS A 28 9.76 3.25 32.79
C LYS A 28 10.46 2.35 31.77
N ASP A 29 10.83 1.14 32.16
CA ASP A 29 11.46 0.17 31.26
C ASP A 29 10.53 -0.21 30.10
N THR A 30 9.25 -0.37 30.38
CA THR A 30 8.23 -0.64 29.34
C THR A 30 8.11 0.53 28.37
N ILE A 31 8.08 1.77 28.88
CA ILE A 31 8.03 2.97 28.04
C ILE A 31 9.26 3.08 27.14
N HIS A 32 10.46 2.79 27.67
CA HIS A 32 11.68 2.79 26.85
C HIS A 32 11.58 1.79 25.69
N LYS A 33 11.17 0.54 25.97
CA LYS A 33 10.98 -0.47 24.92
C LYS A 33 9.96 -0.02 23.86
N LEU A 34 8.84 0.55 24.28
CA LEU A 34 7.82 1.04 23.35
C LEU A 34 8.32 2.21 22.49
N ILE A 35 9.17 3.10 23.03
CA ILE A 35 9.78 4.18 22.27
C ILE A 35 10.72 3.61 21.20
N ASP A 36 11.56 2.64 21.57
CA ASP A 36 12.51 2.00 20.65
C ASP A 36 11.77 1.25 19.52
N GLU A 37 10.74 0.48 19.86
CA GLU A 37 9.87 -0.20 18.89
C GLU A 37 9.15 0.79 17.97
N ASN A 38 8.59 1.87 18.53
CA ASN A 38 7.91 2.90 17.74
C ASN A 38 8.87 3.59 16.76
N SER A 39 10.11 3.85 17.18
CA SER A 39 11.13 4.45 16.31
C SER A 39 11.49 3.52 15.15
N SER A 40 11.66 2.22 15.44
CA SER A 40 11.97 1.19 14.44
C SER A 40 10.84 1.04 13.42
N LEU A 41 9.59 0.98 13.91
CA LEU A 41 8.40 0.90 13.06
C LEU A 41 8.23 2.14 12.17
N LYS A 42 8.55 3.35 12.67
CA LYS A 42 8.50 4.57 11.86
C LYS A 42 9.50 4.52 10.71
N ILE A 43 10.71 4.03 10.95
CA ILE A 43 11.74 3.89 9.92
C ILE A 43 11.28 2.85 8.88
N GLU A 44 10.80 1.70 9.31
CA GLU A 44 10.30 0.66 8.41
C GLU A 44 9.11 1.16 7.58
N ASN A 45 8.17 1.88 8.19
CA ASN A 45 7.03 2.45 7.47
C ASN A 45 7.47 3.45 6.40
N ALA A 46 8.49 4.27 6.68
CA ALA A 46 9.06 5.19 5.70
C ALA A 46 9.69 4.44 4.51
N HIS A 47 10.50 3.40 4.77
CA HIS A 47 11.08 2.57 3.71
C HIS A 47 10.02 1.85 2.88
N LEU A 48 8.95 1.35 3.51
CA LEU A 48 7.85 0.68 2.82
C LEU A 48 7.10 1.65 1.89
N ARG A 49 6.87 2.89 2.33
CA ARG A 49 6.27 3.94 1.50
C ARG A 49 7.15 4.29 0.31
N GLU A 50 8.46 4.48 0.53
CA GLU A 50 9.41 4.75 -0.55
C GLU A 50 9.41 3.61 -1.58
N LYS A 51 9.38 2.35 -1.13
CA LYS A 51 9.29 1.19 -2.02
C LYS A 51 7.97 1.15 -2.78
N LEU A 52 6.85 1.52 -2.15
CA LEU A 52 5.55 1.57 -2.79
C LEU A 52 5.51 2.65 -3.87
N ASP A 53 6.00 3.85 -3.55
CA ASP A 53 6.10 4.97 -4.50
C ASP A 53 6.97 4.59 -5.71
N ALA A 54 8.09 3.91 -5.48
CA ALA A 54 8.95 3.41 -6.55
C ALA A 54 8.24 2.37 -7.44
N LEU A 55 7.43 1.47 -6.85
CA LEU A 55 6.65 0.50 -7.60
C LEU A 55 5.51 1.17 -8.38
N GLU A 56 4.81 2.16 -7.82
CA GLU A 56 3.76 2.90 -8.53
C GLU A 56 4.31 3.67 -9.75
N LEU A 57 5.54 4.19 -9.65
CA LEU A 57 6.22 4.82 -10.79
C LEU A 57 6.50 3.79 -11.90
N VAL A 58 7.00 2.62 -11.54
CA VAL A 58 7.26 1.52 -12.50
C VAL A 58 5.95 0.99 -13.10
N ASP A 59 4.90 0.86 -12.30
CA ASP A 59 3.60 0.37 -12.78
C ASP A 59 2.94 1.37 -13.74
N LYS A 60 3.01 2.68 -13.48
CA LYS A 60 2.54 3.71 -14.44
C LYS A 60 3.32 3.71 -15.75
N GLU A 61 4.63 3.48 -15.71
CA GLU A 61 5.46 3.37 -16.92
C GLU A 61 5.19 2.07 -17.70
N LEU A 62 4.88 0.97 -17.00
CA LEU A 62 4.53 -0.30 -17.62
C LEU A 62 3.10 -0.29 -18.17
N ASP A 63 2.13 0.26 -17.44
CA ASP A 63 0.72 0.26 -17.82
C ASP A 63 0.46 1.17 -19.02
N THR A 64 1.16 2.30 -19.15
CA THR A 64 1.09 3.15 -20.36
C THR A 64 1.61 2.45 -21.62
N LYS A 65 2.72 1.69 -21.51
CA LYS A 65 3.29 0.94 -22.64
C LYS A 65 2.57 -0.38 -22.92
N HIS A 66 2.12 -1.09 -21.90
CA HIS A 66 1.39 -2.34 -22.05
C HIS A 66 -0.05 -2.10 -22.48
N ALA A 67 -0.79 -1.13 -21.93
CA ALA A 67 -2.16 -0.85 -22.35
C ALA A 67 -2.23 -0.42 -23.82
N GLN A 68 -1.27 0.38 -24.31
CA GLN A 68 -1.19 0.73 -25.73
C GLN A 68 -0.92 -0.50 -26.61
N LYS A 69 -0.01 -1.39 -26.21
CA LYS A 69 0.36 -2.59 -26.98
C LYS A 69 -0.71 -3.69 -26.94
N TYR A 70 -1.34 -3.93 -25.79
CA TYR A 70 -2.44 -4.89 -25.64
C TYR A 70 -3.73 -4.39 -26.28
N GLY A 71 -3.99 -3.08 -26.21
CA GLY A 71 -5.12 -2.44 -26.89
C GLY A 71 -5.02 -2.58 -28.41
N LEU A 72 -3.83 -2.32 -28.98
CA LEU A 72 -3.58 -2.52 -30.42
C LEU A 72 -3.73 -3.97 -30.83
N SER A 73 -3.08 -4.89 -30.10
CA SER A 73 -3.15 -6.33 -30.39
C SER A 73 -4.58 -6.89 -30.31
N ASN A 74 -5.40 -6.40 -29.38
CA ASN A 74 -6.80 -6.78 -29.31
C ASN A 74 -7.61 -6.24 -30.50
N LEU A 75 -7.33 -5.02 -30.98
CA LEU A 75 -7.95 -4.46 -32.18
C LEU A 75 -7.54 -5.22 -33.45
N GLU A 76 -6.28 -5.64 -33.56
CA GLU A 76 -5.80 -6.53 -34.64
C GLU A 76 -6.55 -7.87 -34.64
N HIS A 77 -6.69 -8.50 -33.48
CA HIS A 77 -7.44 -9.76 -33.36
C HIS A 77 -8.92 -9.61 -33.75
N LEU A 78 -9.57 -8.50 -33.37
CA LEU A 78 -10.95 -8.21 -33.77
C LEU A 78 -11.06 -7.98 -35.29
N TYR A 79 -10.09 -7.27 -35.88
CA TYR A 79 -10.01 -7.07 -37.32
C TYR A 79 -9.84 -8.39 -38.08
N ASP A 80 -8.94 -9.26 -37.63
CA ASP A 80 -8.68 -10.59 -38.22
C ASP A 80 -9.87 -11.54 -38.07
N SER A 81 -10.66 -11.40 -37.01
CA SER A 81 -11.90 -12.15 -36.82
C SER A 81 -13.01 -11.76 -37.81
N GLY A 82 -12.77 -10.74 -38.65
CA GLY A 82 -13.70 -10.26 -39.66
C GLY A 82 -14.74 -9.30 -39.09
N VAL A 83 -14.40 -8.52 -38.06
CA VAL A 83 -15.29 -7.52 -37.46
C VAL A 83 -14.72 -6.12 -37.69
N HIS A 84 -15.59 -5.15 -37.96
CA HIS A 84 -15.21 -3.75 -38.09
C HIS A 84 -14.77 -3.17 -36.73
N ILE A 85 -13.61 -2.49 -36.73
CA ILE A 85 -13.05 -1.78 -35.57
C ILE A 85 -13.09 -0.25 -35.73
N CYS A 86 -13.53 0.25 -36.89
CA CYS A 86 -13.69 1.69 -37.13
C CYS A 86 -14.99 2.22 -36.49
N HIS A 87 -15.00 3.51 -36.14
CA HIS A 87 -16.14 4.15 -35.47
C HIS A 87 -17.48 3.95 -36.20
N ASN A 88 -17.46 3.92 -37.52
CA ASN A 88 -18.67 3.93 -38.34
C ASN A 88 -19.45 2.60 -38.30
N PHE A 89 -18.74 1.47 -38.12
CA PHE A 89 -19.33 0.13 -38.23
C PHE A 89 -18.89 -0.79 -37.09
N TYR A 90 -18.43 -0.23 -35.96
CA TYR A 90 -17.82 -0.98 -34.87
C TYR A 90 -18.67 -2.19 -34.43
N GLY A 91 -18.07 -3.38 -34.39
CA GLY A 91 -18.72 -4.61 -33.93
C GLY A 91 -19.58 -5.32 -34.99
N ILE A 92 -19.68 -4.78 -36.21
CA ILE A 92 -20.39 -5.42 -37.31
C ILE A 92 -19.46 -6.36 -38.08
N GLN A 93 -19.99 -7.50 -38.52
CA GLN A 93 -19.25 -8.44 -39.35
C GLN A 93 -18.95 -7.84 -40.72
N ARG A 94 -17.73 -8.06 -41.18
CA ARG A 94 -17.14 -7.41 -42.33
C ARG A 94 -17.12 -8.38 -43.52
N ASP A 95 -17.74 -7.96 -44.61
CA ASP A 95 -17.80 -8.75 -45.84
C ASP A 95 -16.61 -8.46 -46.79
N GLU A 96 -15.97 -7.29 -46.66
CA GLU A 96 -14.87 -6.82 -47.52
C GLU A 96 -13.80 -6.00 -46.77
N VAL A 97 -12.60 -5.82 -47.35
CA VAL A 97 -11.51 -5.08 -46.68
C VAL A 97 -11.91 -3.61 -46.45
N CYS A 98 -11.83 -3.15 -45.21
CA CYS A 98 -12.22 -1.80 -44.82
C CYS A 98 -11.00 -0.90 -44.63
N LEU A 99 -10.80 0.06 -45.53
CA LEU A 99 -9.67 1.01 -45.51
C LEU A 99 -9.58 1.86 -44.23
N LEU A 100 -10.73 2.14 -43.58
CA LEU A 100 -10.74 2.88 -42.32
C LEU A 100 -10.20 2.06 -41.15
N CYS A 101 -10.49 0.75 -41.12
CA CYS A 101 -9.93 -0.14 -40.12
C CYS A 101 -8.42 -0.32 -40.33
N GLU A 102 -7.98 -0.43 -41.58
CA GLU A 102 -6.55 -0.55 -41.93
C GLU A 102 -5.78 0.73 -41.57
N SER A 103 -6.35 1.89 -41.88
CA SER A 103 -5.77 3.17 -41.47
C SER A 103 -5.68 3.31 -39.95
N LEU A 104 -6.67 2.81 -39.21
CA LEU A 104 -6.66 2.85 -37.73
C LEU A 104 -5.52 2.00 -37.15
N LEU A 105 -5.26 0.83 -37.71
CA LEU A 105 -4.17 -0.05 -37.29
C LEU A 105 -2.80 0.55 -37.64
N SER A 106 -2.65 1.11 -38.84
CA SER A 106 -1.39 1.73 -39.28
C SER A 106 -1.01 3.01 -38.51
N GLN A 107 -1.99 3.73 -37.93
CA GLN A 107 -1.74 4.93 -37.12
C GLN A 107 -1.25 4.60 -35.70
N GLY A 108 -1.34 3.33 -35.28
CA GLY A 108 -0.87 2.87 -33.97
C GLY A 108 0.59 2.40 -33.95
N GLU A 109 1.27 2.41 -35.10
CA GLU A 109 2.67 1.98 -35.26
C GLU A 109 3.69 3.12 -35.11
N ASP A 110 3.25 4.38 -34.97
CA ASP A 110 4.06 5.57 -34.64
C ASP A 110 3.90 5.98 -33.16
#